data_AF-A0A383BMR1-F1
#
_entry.id   AF-A0A383BMR1-F1
#
_cell.length_a   1.000
_cell.length_b   1.000
_cell.length_c   1.000
_cell.angle_alpha   90.00
_cell.angle_beta   90.00
_cell.angle_gamma   90.00
#
_symmetry.space_group_name_H-M   'P 1'
#
loop_
_entity.id
_entity.type
_entity.pdbx_description
1 polymer ?
#
loop_
_entity_poly.entity_id
_entity_poly.type
_entity_poly.pdbx_seq_one_letter_code
_entity_poly.pdbx_strand_id
1 'polypeptide(L)'
;VVAFVVAASSGRNLYIRKIAGLETVEEAVGRATEMGKPILYVPGINDMDNVQTIASMNILGHLSSTIANYDSQLHVPVRRSLVMSAARETVKQSYMAAGRADAYREDSIHYVSDAQFAYAAAVDGIIMREKPAACFY
;
A
#
# COMPACT_ATOMS: atom_id res chain seq x y z
N VAL A 1 10.78 -24.36 -17.06
CA VAL A 1 10.73 -24.29 -15.58
C VAL A 1 11.72 -25.26 -14.94
N VAL A 2 11.63 -26.57 -15.19
CA VAL A 2 12.51 -27.59 -14.56
C VAL A 2 14.02 -27.32 -14.73
N ALA A 3 14.47 -26.92 -15.93
CA ALA A 3 15.89 -26.60 -16.17
C ALA A 3 16.41 -25.41 -15.34
N PHE A 4 15.58 -24.37 -15.14
CA PHE A 4 15.93 -23.23 -14.30
C PHE A 4 15.95 -23.63 -12.82
N VAL A 5 15.01 -24.46 -12.37
CA VAL A 5 15.01 -24.99 -11.00
C VAL A 5 16.30 -25.78 -10.74
N VAL A 6 16.66 -26.73 -11.61
CA VAL A 6 17.90 -27.51 -11.47
C VAL A 6 19.16 -26.64 -11.52
N ALA A 7 19.18 -25.59 -12.36
CA ALA A 7 20.29 -24.65 -12.42
C ALA A 7 20.41 -23.80 -11.13
N ALA A 8 19.29 -23.34 -10.57
CA ALA A 8 19.28 -22.64 -9.28
C ALA A 8 19.74 -23.56 -8.14
N SER A 9 19.22 -24.80 -8.10
CA SER A 9 19.56 -25.80 -7.08
C SER A 9 21.03 -26.22 -7.11
N SER A 10 21.70 -26.09 -8.25
CA SER A 10 23.13 -26.38 -8.41
C SER A 10 24.04 -25.17 -8.10
N GLY A 11 23.46 -24.08 -7.56
CA GLY A 11 24.20 -22.89 -7.12
C GLY A 11 24.60 -21.95 -8.25
N ARG A 12 24.06 -22.12 -9.46
CA ARG A 12 24.28 -21.15 -10.55
C ARG A 12 23.48 -19.88 -10.29
N ASN A 13 24.15 -18.73 -10.39
CA ASN A 13 23.49 -17.43 -10.36
C ASN A 13 22.61 -17.25 -11.60
N LEU A 14 21.30 -17.35 -11.40
CA LEU A 14 20.32 -17.00 -12.42
C LEU A 14 20.06 -15.50 -12.39
N TYR A 15 20.00 -14.87 -13.56
CA TYR A 15 19.53 -13.50 -13.66
C TYR A 15 18.04 -13.43 -13.31
N ILE A 16 17.71 -12.79 -12.19
CA ILE A 16 16.34 -12.49 -11.81
C ILE A 16 16.02 -11.10 -12.35
N ARG A 17 15.13 -11.04 -13.35
CA ARG A 17 14.66 -9.77 -13.89
C ARG A 17 13.84 -9.05 -12.82
N LYS A 18 14.25 -7.83 -12.50
CA LYS A 18 13.48 -6.91 -11.66
C LYS A 18 12.16 -6.52 -12.34
N ILE A 19 11.09 -6.47 -11.56
CA ILE A 19 9.78 -6.03 -12.02
C ILE A 19 9.72 -4.52 -11.82
N ALA A 20 9.70 -3.76 -12.91
CA ALA A 20 9.78 -2.29 -12.86
C ALA A 20 8.76 -1.68 -11.89
N GLY A 21 7.51 -2.17 -11.89
CA GLY A 21 6.47 -1.68 -10.98
C GLY A 21 6.76 -1.88 -9.49
N LEU A 22 7.54 -2.89 -9.12
CA LEU A 22 7.94 -3.15 -7.73
C LEU A 22 9.08 -2.22 -7.29
N GLU A 23 10.02 -1.92 -8.19
CA GLU A 23 11.12 -0.98 -7.90
C GLU A 23 10.63 0.46 -7.75
N THR A 24 9.62 0.85 -8.53
CA THR A 24 9.03 2.20 -8.46
C THR A 24 8.34 2.47 -7.12
N VAL A 25 7.98 1.44 -6.34
CA VAL A 25 7.35 1.62 -5.02
C VAL A 25 8.30 2.34 -4.06
N GLU A 26 9.52 1.83 -3.92
CA GLU A 26 10.53 2.44 -3.04
C GLU A 26 10.88 3.86 -3.49
N GLU A 27 11.04 4.06 -4.80
CA GLU A 27 11.32 5.39 -5.35
C GLU A 27 10.17 6.38 -5.11
N ALA A 28 8.92 5.95 -5.29
CA ALA A 28 7.75 6.79 -5.06
C ALA A 28 7.60 7.17 -3.58
N VAL A 29 7.87 6.22 -2.66
CA VAL A 29 7.90 6.49 -1.20
C VAL A 29 9.04 7.45 -0.85
N GLY A 30 10.23 7.25 -1.42
CA GLY A 30 11.37 8.14 -1.23
C GLY A 30 11.06 9.57 -1.66
N ARG A 31 10.53 9.76 -2.88
CA ARG A 31 10.11 11.09 -3.38
C ARG A 31 9.03 11.72 -2.51
N ALA A 32 8.03 10.95 -2.07
CA ALA A 32 7.00 11.48 -1.18
C ALA A 32 7.58 12.00 0.14
N THR A 33 8.55 11.27 0.69
CA THR A 33 9.32 11.66 1.88
C THR A 33 10.11 12.94 1.64
N GLU A 34 10.88 13.02 0.56
CA GLU A 34 11.68 14.20 0.19
C GLU A 34 10.82 15.44 -0.05
N MET A 35 9.63 15.26 -0.64
CA MET A 35 8.68 16.35 -0.89
C MET A 35 7.87 16.75 0.35
N GLY A 36 7.95 16.00 1.45
CA GLY A 36 7.14 16.20 2.65
C GLY A 36 5.63 16.09 2.38
N LYS A 37 5.25 15.25 1.41
CA LYS A 37 3.86 15.10 0.94
C LYS A 37 3.34 13.71 1.24
N PRO A 38 2.03 13.57 1.48
CA PRO A 38 1.45 12.27 1.79
C PRO A 38 1.46 11.32 0.59
N ILE A 39 1.33 10.04 0.91
CA ILE A 39 1.05 8.94 0.00
C ILE A 39 -0.42 8.58 0.12
N LEU A 40 -1.11 8.46 -1.00
CA LEU A 40 -2.50 8.01 -1.06
C LEU A 40 -2.55 6.57 -1.56
N TYR A 41 -3.23 5.70 -0.85
CA TYR A 41 -3.51 4.32 -1.26
C TYR A 41 -5.02 4.07 -1.29
N VAL A 42 -5.55 3.65 -2.44
CA VAL A 42 -6.97 3.38 -2.64
C VAL A 42 -7.16 1.87 -2.86
N PRO A 43 -7.72 1.11 -1.89
CA PRO A 43 -7.79 -0.34 -2.01
C PRO A 43 -8.80 -0.89 -3.02
N GLY A 44 -9.60 -0.02 -3.62
CA GLY A 44 -10.76 -0.36 -4.46
C GLY A 44 -12.10 0.05 -3.84
N ILE A 45 -13.20 -0.37 -4.48
CA ILE A 45 -14.58 -0.01 -4.10
C ILE A 45 -15.43 -1.20 -3.62
N ASN A 46 -14.90 -2.41 -3.72
CA ASN A 46 -15.59 -3.64 -3.34
C ASN A 46 -15.25 -4.05 -1.90
N ASP A 47 -15.94 -5.06 -1.40
CA ASP A 47 -15.72 -5.58 -0.05
C ASP A 47 -14.69 -6.73 -0.06
N MET A 48 -14.40 -7.28 1.12
CA MET A 48 -13.44 -8.37 1.31
C MET A 48 -13.87 -9.71 0.68
N ASP A 49 -15.09 -9.82 0.15
CA ASP A 49 -15.53 -10.95 -0.67
C ASP A 49 -14.96 -10.92 -2.10
N ASN A 50 -14.39 -9.78 -2.51
CA ASN A 50 -13.77 -9.61 -3.82
C ASN A 50 -12.27 -9.93 -3.76
N VAL A 51 -11.82 -10.84 -4.63
CA VAL A 51 -10.42 -11.29 -4.71
C VAL A 51 -9.43 -10.16 -4.95
N GLN A 52 -9.81 -9.11 -5.68
CA GLN A 52 -8.95 -7.96 -5.95
C GLN A 52 -8.75 -7.11 -4.69
N THR A 53 -9.77 -6.99 -3.84
CA THR A 53 -9.68 -6.26 -2.57
C THR A 53 -8.79 -7.01 -1.58
N ILE A 54 -8.90 -8.35 -1.54
CA ILE A 54 -7.97 -9.19 -0.76
C ILE A 54 -6.53 -9.02 -1.26
N ALA A 55 -6.32 -9.08 -2.58
CA ALA A 55 -5.00 -8.88 -3.18
C ALA A 55 -4.43 -7.48 -2.86
N SER A 56 -5.29 -6.47 -2.84
CA SER A 56 -4.93 -5.10 -2.47
C SER A 56 -4.42 -5.00 -1.02
N MET A 57 -4.93 -5.80 -0.07
CA MET A 57 -4.38 -5.83 1.28
C MET A 57 -2.92 -6.31 1.29
N ASN A 58 -2.55 -7.28 0.45
CA ASN A 58 -1.15 -7.72 0.36
C ASN A 58 -0.23 -6.62 -0.18
N ILE A 59 -0.69 -5.88 -1.18
CA ILE A 59 0.05 -4.74 -1.75
C ILE A 59 0.17 -3.62 -0.71
N LEU A 60 -0.91 -3.28 -0.02
CA LEU A 60 -0.91 -2.32 1.08
C LEU A 60 0.07 -2.73 2.18
N GLY A 61 0.11 -4.00 2.55
CA GLY A 61 1.05 -4.52 3.54
C GLY A 61 2.49 -4.33 3.11
N HIS A 62 2.83 -4.67 1.86
CA HIS A 62 4.18 -4.47 1.32
C HIS A 62 4.56 -2.98 1.27
N LEU A 63 3.68 -2.13 0.73
CA LEU A 63 3.87 -0.68 0.69
C LEU A 63 4.05 -0.10 2.10
N SER A 64 3.25 -0.55 3.07
CA SER A 64 3.30 -0.07 4.46
C SER A 64 4.62 -0.42 5.14
N SER A 65 5.18 -1.60 4.87
CA SER A 65 6.51 -1.97 5.37
C SER A 65 7.59 -1.06 4.78
N THR A 66 7.49 -0.71 3.49
CA THR A 66 8.39 0.26 2.87
C THR A 66 8.22 1.63 3.53
N ILE A 67 6.99 2.14 3.62
CA ILE A 67 6.69 3.44 4.24
C ILE A 67 7.19 3.50 5.68
N ALA A 68 7.05 2.45 6.48
CA ALA A 68 7.49 2.43 7.88
C ALA A 68 9.00 2.67 8.06
N ASN A 69 9.82 2.32 7.05
CA ASN A 69 11.25 2.63 7.06
C ASN A 69 11.54 4.11 6.77
N TYR A 70 10.58 4.80 6.17
CA TYR A 70 10.61 6.24 5.94
C TYR A 70 9.66 6.95 6.94
N ASP A 71 9.74 8.27 7.05
CA ASP A 71 8.81 9.04 7.89
C ASP A 71 7.73 9.70 7.02
N SER A 72 7.08 8.88 6.19
CA SER A 72 6.07 9.31 5.21
C SER A 72 4.66 9.17 5.75
N GLN A 73 3.80 10.15 5.46
CA GLN A 73 2.38 10.08 5.83
C GLN A 73 1.60 9.23 4.82
N LEU A 74 0.81 8.29 5.33
CA LEU A 74 -0.07 7.42 4.54
C LEU A 74 -1.53 7.84 4.73
N HIS A 75 -2.31 7.87 3.64
CA HIS A 75 -3.76 7.98 3.66
C HIS A 75 -4.38 6.80 2.92
N VAL A 76 -5.31 6.11 3.58
CA VAL A 76 -6.07 4.97 3.06
C VAL A 76 -7.56 5.22 3.30
N PRO A 77 -8.21 6.06 2.48
CA PRO A 77 -9.65 6.18 2.51
C PRO A 77 -10.27 4.87 1.99
N VAL A 78 -11.31 4.38 2.66
CA VAL A 78 -12.00 3.16 2.25
C VAL A 78 -13.52 3.34 2.22
N ARG A 79 -14.16 2.59 1.32
CA ARG A 79 -15.61 2.59 1.13
C ARG A 79 -16.35 1.63 2.08
N ARG A 80 -15.70 0.54 2.50
CA ARG A 80 -16.32 -0.56 3.27
C ARG A 80 -15.68 -0.69 4.65
N SER A 81 -16.51 -0.85 5.69
CA SER A 81 -16.03 -0.96 7.08
C SER A 81 -15.19 -2.22 7.31
N LEU A 82 -15.50 -3.33 6.64
CA LEU A 82 -14.70 -4.55 6.78
C LEU A 82 -13.31 -4.40 6.15
N VAL A 83 -13.24 -3.71 5.00
CA VAL A 83 -11.97 -3.32 4.37
C VAL A 83 -11.17 -2.37 5.27
N MET A 84 -11.83 -1.45 6.00
CA MET A 84 -11.17 -0.59 6.99
C MET A 84 -10.47 -1.41 8.08
N SER A 85 -11.19 -2.36 8.67
CA SER A 85 -10.63 -3.22 9.73
C SER A 85 -9.47 -4.08 9.22
N ALA A 86 -9.62 -4.66 8.02
CA ALA A 86 -8.56 -5.44 7.39
C ALA A 86 -7.32 -4.58 7.09
N ALA A 87 -7.51 -3.42 6.48
CA ALA A 87 -6.43 -2.49 6.16
C ALA A 87 -5.71 -2.00 7.42
N ARG A 88 -6.43 -1.66 8.49
CA ARG A 88 -5.82 -1.26 9.78
C ARG A 88 -4.93 -2.36 10.34
N GLU A 89 -5.43 -3.60 10.37
CA GLU A 89 -4.65 -4.74 10.86
C GLU A 89 -3.43 -4.98 9.98
N THR A 90 -3.59 -5.00 8.66
CA THR A 90 -2.49 -5.16 7.70
C THR A 90 -1.40 -4.11 7.90
N VAL A 91 -1.76 -2.83 7.94
CA VAL A 91 -0.79 -1.73 8.10
C VAL A 91 -0.11 -1.84 9.47
N LYS A 92 -0.87 -2.12 10.53
CA LYS A 92 -0.32 -2.29 11.88
C LYS A 92 0.71 -3.42 11.93
N GLN A 93 0.40 -4.58 11.36
CA GLN A 93 1.32 -5.72 11.32
C GLN A 93 2.59 -5.39 10.51
N SER A 94 2.46 -4.68 9.38
CA SER A 94 3.62 -4.22 8.61
C SER A 94 4.53 -3.30 9.40
N TYR A 95 3.98 -2.32 10.12
CA TYR A 95 4.76 -1.41 10.97
C TYR A 95 5.42 -2.14 12.13
N MET A 96 4.70 -3.09 12.77
CA MET A 96 5.26 -3.93 13.83
C MET A 96 6.41 -4.80 13.33
N ALA A 97 6.26 -5.43 12.17
CA ALA A 97 7.30 -6.26 11.56
C ALA A 97 8.53 -5.46 11.14
N ALA A 98 8.36 -4.19 10.76
CA ALA A 98 9.45 -3.25 10.49
C ALA A 98 10.10 -2.67 11.77
N GLY A 99 9.62 -3.05 12.97
CA GLY A 99 10.14 -2.53 14.23
C GLY A 99 9.77 -1.07 14.52
N ARG A 100 8.73 -0.54 13.85
CA ARG A 100 8.29 0.87 13.91
C ARG A 100 6.83 0.98 14.36
N ALA A 101 6.46 0.18 15.36
CA ALA A 101 5.10 0.15 15.90
C ALA A 101 4.65 1.51 16.48
N ASP A 102 5.59 2.32 16.95
CA ASP A 102 5.41 3.68 17.45
C ASP A 102 4.99 4.68 16.36
N ALA A 103 5.38 4.42 15.11
CA ALA A 103 5.04 5.27 13.96
C ALA A 103 3.67 4.92 13.34
N TYR A 104 3.02 3.83 13.77
CA TYR A 104 1.70 3.45 13.26
C TYR A 104 0.63 4.43 13.71
N ARG A 105 -0.17 4.93 12.76
CA ARG A 105 -1.27 5.87 13.01
C ARG A 105 -2.56 5.27 12.48
N GLU A 106 -3.48 4.87 13.37
CA GLU A 106 -4.72 4.17 12.98
C GLU A 106 -5.64 5.05 12.11
N ASP A 107 -5.61 6.37 12.33
CA ASP A 107 -6.37 7.39 11.59
C ASP A 107 -5.90 7.57 10.14
N SER A 108 -4.72 7.06 9.78
CA SER A 108 -4.29 6.97 8.38
C SER A 108 -5.27 6.14 7.54
N ILE A 109 -6.02 5.22 8.16
CA ILE A 109 -7.04 4.38 7.52
C ILE A 109 -8.42 4.74 8.06
N HIS A 110 -9.29 5.24 7.20
CA HIS A 110 -10.61 5.72 7.60
C HIS A 110 -11.72 5.38 6.60
N TYR A 111 -12.87 5.01 7.13
CA TYR A 111 -14.10 4.84 6.36
C TYR A 111 -14.64 6.20 5.92
N VAL A 112 -15.13 6.27 4.68
CA VAL A 112 -15.69 7.48 4.10
C VAL A 112 -17.20 7.37 3.93
N SER A 113 -17.66 6.43 3.09
CA SER A 113 -19.08 6.24 2.76
C SER A 113 -19.27 4.98 1.94
N ASP A 114 -20.40 4.27 2.15
CA ASP A 114 -20.82 3.15 1.29
C ASP A 114 -21.35 3.62 -0.08
N ALA A 115 -21.71 4.90 -0.25
CA ALA A 115 -22.14 5.43 -1.53
C ALA A 115 -20.93 5.66 -2.45
N GLN A 116 -20.87 4.94 -3.58
CA GLN A 116 -19.70 4.93 -4.48
C GLN A 116 -19.30 6.33 -4.96
N PHE A 117 -20.26 7.17 -5.35
CA PHE A 117 -19.96 8.54 -5.82
C PHE A 117 -19.54 9.46 -4.67
N ALA A 118 -20.11 9.30 -3.48
CA ALA A 118 -19.66 10.06 -2.31
C ALA A 118 -18.22 9.68 -1.93
N TYR A 119 -17.89 8.40 -1.99
CA TYR A 119 -16.53 7.91 -1.81
C TYR A 119 -15.57 8.50 -2.85
N ALA A 120 -15.92 8.42 -4.14
CA ALA A 120 -15.10 8.97 -5.21
C ALA A 120 -14.86 10.49 -5.04
N ALA A 121 -15.90 11.26 -4.73
CA ALA A 121 -15.80 12.70 -4.49
C ALA A 121 -14.92 13.04 -3.27
N ALA A 122 -14.96 12.21 -2.21
CA ALA A 122 -14.11 12.40 -1.06
C ALA A 122 -12.63 12.13 -1.37
N VAL A 123 -12.34 11.06 -2.12
CA VAL A 123 -10.98 10.73 -2.58
C VAL A 123 -10.44 11.85 -3.49
N ASP A 124 -11.24 12.33 -4.42
CA ASP A 124 -10.90 13.49 -5.27
C ASP A 124 -10.60 14.73 -4.42
N GLY A 125 -11.44 15.01 -3.42
CA GLY A 125 -11.20 16.07 -2.45
C GLY A 125 -9.89 15.92 -1.67
N ILE A 126 -9.50 14.70 -1.30
CA ILE A 126 -8.19 14.43 -0.67
C ILE A 126 -7.06 14.75 -1.64
N ILE A 127 -7.15 14.31 -2.90
CA ILE A 127 -6.11 14.57 -3.91
C ILE A 127 -5.92 16.08 -4.11
N MET A 128 -7.02 16.84 -4.19
CA MET A 128 -6.97 18.29 -4.44
C MET A 128 -6.44 19.09 -3.25
N ARG A 129 -6.76 18.69 -2.01
CA ARG A 129 -6.30 19.38 -0.79
C ARG A 129 -4.86 18.99 -0.43
N GLU A 130 -4.61 17.70 -0.33
CA GLU A 130 -3.35 17.17 0.20
C GLU A 130 -2.23 17.09 -0.85
N LYS A 131 -2.61 17.06 -2.14
CA LYS A 131 -1.68 16.98 -3.28
C LYS A 131 -0.61 15.89 -3.09
N PRO A 132 -1.02 14.63 -2.86
CA PRO A 132 -0.11 13.53 -2.56
C PRO A 132 0.96 13.37 -3.63
N ALA A 133 2.18 13.02 -3.21
CA ALA A 133 3.29 12.84 -4.13
C ALA A 133 3.25 11.48 -4.86
N ALA A 134 2.58 10.50 -4.26
CA ALA A 134 2.35 9.18 -4.86
C ALA A 134 0.93 8.71 -4.59
N CYS A 135 0.27 8.20 -5.63
CA CYS A 135 -1.05 7.58 -5.54
C CYS A 135 -0.98 6.14 -6.04
N PHE A 136 -1.49 5.21 -5.23
CA PHE A 136 -1.58 3.79 -5.53
C PHE A 136 -3.06 3.36 -5.53
N TYR A 137 -3.43 2.49 -6.47
CA TYR A 137 -4.82 2.04 -6.74
C TYR A 137 -4.88 0.53 -6.94
#